data_AF-A0A1B6EBU1-F1
#
_entry.id   AF-A0A1B6EBU1-F1
#
_cell.length_a   1.000
_cell.length_b   1.000
_cell.length_c   1.000
_cell.angle_alpha   90.00
_cell.angle_beta   90.00
_cell.angle_gamma   90.00
#
_symmetry.space_group_name_H-M   'P 1'
#
loop_
_entity.id
_entity.type
_entity.pdbx_description
1 polymer ?
#
loop_
_entity_poly.entity_id
_entity_poly.type
_entity_poly.pdbx_seq_one_letter_code
_entity_poly.pdbx_strand_id
1 'polypeptide(L)'
;FHDFLRGLDVLDQYSNCPSHIDVNLWNIMVQLRRTKIESEFKLKASVQELAEAETTLNLYTLELKSRKENSAVHMAELKAAREEKLLQSRDIQLQIVMPMGLVEVPLTGHISDFASTVLIRREIVEDINKEVQAAGEKKIAAMNTVTNYRHVNKLKEWECRKLRMECEDLQNKINNIEKVKVTVEVKQYLKDPDKYSEDILEINSDLINRVSEQYESILSSLATKIKEVEEKIKIKKKENKKLDDDIINLKCDVSEQTLERDLDFEKDMEEDKRKRMAAIVKRSQLVRQIQQAHKDNMVLQTELELLRLKTYPTLKYKSNI
;
A
#
# COMPACT_ATOMS: atom_id res chain seq x y z
N PHE A 1 -0.54 -90.47 -24.15
CA PHE A 1 -0.05 -90.39 -25.55
C PHE A 1 0.08 -91.77 -26.18
N HIS A 2 0.81 -92.71 -25.57
CA HIS A 2 0.96 -94.08 -26.10
C HIS A 2 -0.36 -94.86 -26.30
N ASP A 3 -1.34 -94.71 -25.41
CA ASP A 3 -2.64 -95.39 -25.56
C ASP A 3 -3.49 -94.80 -26.69
N PHE A 4 -3.35 -93.49 -26.92
CA PHE A 4 -4.04 -92.79 -28.01
C PHE A 4 -3.50 -93.23 -29.37
N LEU A 5 -2.18 -93.28 -29.53
CA LEU A 5 -1.55 -93.76 -30.77
C LEU A 5 -1.92 -95.22 -31.07
N ARG A 6 -1.91 -96.09 -30.05
CA ARG A 6 -2.39 -97.48 -30.19
C ARG A 6 -3.85 -97.54 -30.62
N GLY A 7 -4.71 -96.67 -30.08
CA GLY A 7 -6.11 -96.56 -30.49
C GLY A 7 -6.27 -96.17 -31.97
N LEU A 8 -5.42 -95.27 -32.47
CA LEU A 8 -5.42 -94.90 -33.89
C LEU A 8 -4.95 -96.05 -34.79
N ASP A 9 -3.94 -96.79 -34.36
CA ASP A 9 -3.43 -97.95 -35.13
C ASP A 9 -4.49 -99.06 -35.24
N VAL A 10 -5.31 -99.25 -34.21
CA VAL A 10 -6.47 -100.17 -34.25
C VAL A 10 -7.54 -99.66 -35.22
N LEU A 11 -7.82 -98.36 -35.24
CA LEU A 11 -8.82 -97.75 -36.13
C LEU A 11 -8.44 -97.80 -37.62
N ASP A 12 -7.14 -97.79 -37.92
CA ASP A 12 -6.64 -97.81 -39.29
C ASP A 12 -6.58 -99.23 -39.91
N GLN A 13 -6.85 -100.27 -39.11
CA GLN A 13 -6.93 -101.65 -39.60
C GLN A 13 -8.03 -101.81 -40.66
N TYR A 14 -7.71 -102.52 -41.74
CA TYR A 14 -8.64 -102.75 -42.85
C TYR A 14 -9.92 -103.51 -42.44
N SER A 15 -9.90 -104.23 -41.31
CA SER A 15 -11.09 -104.85 -40.72
C SER A 15 -12.20 -103.85 -40.39
N ASN A 16 -11.86 -102.57 -40.23
CA ASN A 16 -12.81 -101.49 -39.97
C ASN A 16 -13.26 -100.77 -41.26
N CYS A 17 -12.80 -101.22 -42.43
CA CYS A 17 -13.21 -100.65 -43.72
C CYS A 17 -14.64 -101.09 -44.08
N PRO A 18 -15.54 -100.16 -44.45
CA PRO A 18 -16.86 -100.50 -44.96
C PRO A 18 -16.77 -101.38 -46.22
N SER A 19 -17.70 -102.32 -46.36
CA SER A 19 -17.71 -103.35 -47.41
C SER A 19 -17.81 -102.83 -48.85
N HIS A 20 -18.14 -101.56 -49.05
CA HIS A 20 -18.35 -100.91 -50.35
C HIS A 20 -17.20 -99.97 -50.77
N ILE A 21 -16.09 -99.97 -50.02
CA ILE A 21 -14.93 -99.10 -50.26
C ILE A 21 -13.72 -99.94 -50.67
N ASP A 22 -13.06 -99.56 -51.77
CA ASP A 22 -11.83 -100.20 -52.23
C ASP A 22 -10.64 -99.88 -51.29
N VAL A 23 -9.69 -100.81 -51.22
CA VAL A 23 -8.47 -100.73 -50.38
C VAL A 23 -7.69 -99.44 -50.64
N ASN A 24 -7.59 -99.01 -51.91
CA ASN A 24 -6.90 -97.79 -52.27
C ASN A 24 -7.58 -96.55 -51.69
N LEU A 25 -8.92 -96.50 -51.75
CA LEU A 25 -9.71 -95.39 -51.20
C LEU A 25 -9.67 -95.39 -49.67
N TRP A 26 -9.67 -96.56 -49.02
CA TRP A 26 -9.48 -96.68 -47.57
C TRP A 26 -8.13 -96.14 -47.12
N ASN A 27 -7.04 -96.48 -47.81
CA ASN A 27 -5.70 -95.98 -47.50
C ASN A 27 -5.63 -94.45 -47.61
N ILE A 28 -6.26 -93.86 -48.64
CA ILE A 28 -6.37 -92.40 -48.78
C ILE A 28 -7.19 -91.81 -47.62
N MET A 29 -8.30 -92.43 -47.22
CA MET A 29 -9.11 -91.97 -46.08
C MET A 29 -8.35 -92.05 -44.75
N VAL A 30 -7.57 -93.10 -44.52
CA VAL A 30 -6.69 -93.25 -43.35
C VAL A 30 -5.63 -92.15 -43.33
N GLN A 31 -4.98 -91.88 -44.47
CA GLN A 31 -4.02 -90.78 -44.60
C GLN A 31 -4.67 -89.41 -44.30
N LEU A 32 -5.82 -89.12 -44.90
CA LEU A 32 -6.56 -87.87 -44.65
C LEU A 32 -6.98 -87.74 -43.18
N ARG A 33 -7.39 -88.83 -42.53
CA ARG A 33 -7.72 -88.86 -41.09
C ARG A 33 -6.49 -88.57 -40.23
N ARG A 34 -5.36 -89.21 -40.49
CA ARG A 34 -4.10 -88.98 -39.78
C ARG A 34 -3.63 -87.54 -39.94
N THR A 35 -3.65 -87.02 -41.16
CA THR A 35 -3.33 -85.61 -41.45
C THR A 35 -4.28 -84.65 -40.72
N LYS A 36 -5.59 -84.94 -40.71
CA LYS A 36 -6.58 -84.15 -39.97
C LYS A 36 -6.28 -84.14 -38.48
N ILE A 37 -6.09 -85.31 -37.87
CA ILE A 37 -5.79 -85.45 -36.44
C ILE A 37 -4.48 -84.73 -36.09
N GLU A 38 -3.43 -84.89 -36.90
CA GLU A 38 -2.16 -84.18 -36.71
C GLU A 38 -2.35 -82.65 -36.78
N SER A 39 -3.12 -82.17 -37.76
CA SER A 39 -3.43 -80.74 -37.89
C SER A 39 -4.25 -80.21 -36.71
N GLU A 40 -5.19 -80.99 -36.17
CA GLU A 40 -5.96 -80.63 -34.97
C GLU A 40 -5.08 -80.59 -33.71
N PHE A 41 -4.12 -81.52 -33.56
CA PHE A 41 -3.16 -81.47 -32.46
C PHE A 41 -2.23 -80.27 -32.57
N LYS A 42 -1.72 -79.96 -33.76
CA LYS A 42 -0.91 -78.76 -34.00
C LYS A 42 -1.71 -77.50 -33.68
N LEU A 43 -2.96 -77.42 -34.13
CA LEU A 43 -3.84 -76.29 -33.82
C LEU A 43 -4.06 -76.14 -32.30
N LYS A 44 -4.35 -77.24 -31.60
CA LYS A 44 -4.53 -77.22 -30.14
C LYS A 44 -3.27 -76.78 -29.39
N ALA A 45 -2.10 -77.26 -29.81
CA ALA A 45 -0.83 -76.82 -29.23
C ALA A 45 -0.60 -75.32 -29.47
N SER A 46 -0.79 -74.83 -30.70
CA SER A 46 -0.66 -73.41 -31.01
C SER A 46 -1.68 -72.54 -30.26
N VAL A 47 -2.91 -73.00 -30.05
CA VAL A 47 -3.91 -72.29 -29.24
C VAL A 47 -3.48 -72.20 -27.78
N GLN A 48 -2.89 -73.27 -27.22
CA GLN A 48 -2.38 -73.25 -25.86
C GLN A 48 -1.17 -72.30 -25.73
N GLU A 49 -0.22 -72.36 -26.67
CA GLU A 49 0.93 -71.45 -26.71
C GLU A 49 0.48 -69.98 -26.84
N LEU A 50 -0.53 -69.70 -27.68
CA LEU A 50 -1.11 -68.37 -27.81
C LEU A 50 -1.77 -67.91 -26.50
N ALA A 51 -2.53 -68.78 -25.83
CA ALA A 51 -3.14 -68.45 -24.55
C ALA A 51 -2.06 -68.11 -23.49
N GLU A 52 -0.99 -68.90 -23.41
CA GLU A 52 0.14 -68.62 -22.52
C GLU A 52 0.82 -67.28 -22.89
N ALA A 53 1.06 -67.01 -24.17
CA ALA A 53 1.61 -65.75 -24.65
C ALA A 53 0.70 -64.54 -24.33
N GLU A 54 -0.62 -64.68 -24.49
CA GLU A 54 -1.59 -63.63 -24.14
C GLU A 54 -1.61 -63.35 -22.64
N THR A 55 -1.57 -64.39 -21.79
CA THR A 55 -1.49 -64.17 -20.33
C THR A 55 -0.22 -63.44 -19.93
N THR A 56 0.94 -63.81 -20.47
CA THR A 56 2.21 -63.13 -20.18
C THR A 56 2.20 -61.69 -20.69
N LEU A 57 1.66 -61.42 -21.88
CA LEU A 57 1.48 -60.07 -22.41
C LEU A 57 0.60 -59.22 -21.48
N ASN A 58 -0.51 -59.77 -21.00
CA ASN A 58 -1.43 -59.07 -20.10
C ASN A 58 -0.76 -58.73 -18.76
N LEU A 59 0.05 -59.64 -18.22
CA LEU A 59 0.84 -59.37 -17.00
C LEU A 59 1.83 -58.22 -17.22
N TYR A 60 2.64 -58.29 -18.28
CA TYR A 60 3.62 -57.24 -18.56
C TYR A 60 2.99 -55.89 -18.92
N THR A 61 1.84 -55.87 -19.58
CA THR A 61 1.14 -54.61 -19.88
C THR A 61 0.60 -53.95 -18.62
N LEU A 62 0.11 -54.72 -17.64
CA LEU A 62 -0.30 -54.20 -16.34
C LEU A 62 0.90 -53.65 -15.55
N GLU A 63 2.01 -54.40 -15.52
CA GLU A 63 3.25 -53.95 -14.86
C GLU A 63 3.80 -52.68 -15.51
N LEU A 64 3.81 -52.59 -16.85
CA LEU A 64 4.25 -51.40 -17.56
C LEU A 64 3.39 -50.17 -17.25
N LYS A 65 2.07 -50.34 -17.12
CA LYS A 65 1.16 -49.26 -16.70
C LYS A 65 1.49 -48.80 -15.28
N SER A 66 1.60 -49.73 -14.33
CA SER A 66 1.96 -49.41 -12.94
C SER A 66 3.32 -48.73 -12.84
N ARG A 67 4.33 -49.19 -13.60
CA ARG A 67 5.67 -48.57 -13.63
C ARG A 67 5.64 -47.17 -14.24
N LYS A 68 4.83 -46.92 -15.27
CA LYS A 68 4.64 -45.58 -15.84
C LYS A 68 3.98 -44.63 -14.85
N GLU A 69 2.94 -45.08 -14.15
CA GLU A 69 2.26 -44.30 -13.11
C GLU A 69 3.22 -43.95 -11.97
N ASN A 70 3.97 -44.92 -11.45
CA ASN A 70 4.98 -44.69 -10.41
C ASN A 70 6.09 -43.73 -10.88
N SER A 71 6.54 -43.85 -12.13
CA SER A 71 7.52 -42.93 -12.71
C SER A 71 6.99 -41.50 -12.79
N ALA A 72 5.72 -41.32 -13.16
CA ALA A 72 5.08 -40.00 -13.19
C ALA A 72 4.96 -39.39 -11.78
N VAL A 73 4.61 -40.21 -10.77
CA VAL A 73 4.55 -39.78 -9.36
C VAL A 73 5.93 -39.34 -8.88
N HIS A 74 6.96 -40.17 -9.08
CA HIS A 74 8.33 -39.81 -8.68
C HIS A 74 8.86 -38.57 -9.40
N MET A 75 8.48 -38.36 -10.66
CA MET A 75 8.84 -37.15 -11.39
C MET A 75 8.16 -35.90 -10.80
N ALA A 76 6.92 -36.02 -10.33
CA ALA A 76 6.22 -34.93 -9.64
C ALA A 76 6.85 -34.65 -8.26
N GLU A 77 7.16 -35.68 -7.48
CA GLU A 77 7.87 -35.57 -6.19
C GLU A 77 9.23 -34.89 -6.36
N LEU A 78 9.99 -35.28 -7.39
CA LEU A 78 11.29 -34.67 -7.70
C LEU A 78 11.16 -33.19 -8.07
N LYS A 79 10.11 -32.80 -8.80
CA LYS A 79 9.84 -31.39 -9.12
C LYS A 79 9.52 -30.60 -7.85
N ALA A 80 8.63 -31.11 -7.00
CA ALA A 80 8.27 -30.48 -5.73
C ALA A 80 9.50 -30.31 -4.81
N ALA A 81 10.32 -31.35 -4.66
CA ALA A 81 11.55 -31.29 -3.87
C ALA A 81 12.57 -30.28 -4.43
N ARG A 82 12.65 -30.12 -5.76
CA ARG A 82 13.50 -29.10 -6.39
C ARG A 82 12.99 -27.68 -6.13
N GLU A 83 11.68 -27.47 -6.18
CA GLU A 83 11.06 -26.19 -5.85
C GLU A 83 11.27 -25.82 -4.39
N GLU A 84 11.09 -26.77 -3.47
CA GLU A 84 11.35 -26.59 -2.04
C GLU A 84 12.82 -26.23 -1.79
N LYS A 85 13.76 -26.96 -2.42
CA LYS A 85 15.20 -26.65 -2.34
C LYS A 85 15.51 -25.24 -2.87
N LEU A 86 14.88 -24.83 -3.98
CA LEU A 86 15.06 -23.48 -4.53
C LEU A 86 14.52 -22.42 -3.57
N LEU A 87 13.38 -22.68 -2.93
CA LEU A 87 12.78 -21.77 -1.97
C LEU A 87 13.68 -21.60 -0.74
N GLN A 88 14.16 -22.71 -0.15
CA GLN A 88 15.12 -22.69 0.95
C GLN A 88 16.45 -22.01 0.56
N SER A 89 16.92 -22.20 -0.67
CA SER A 89 18.13 -21.54 -1.16
C SER A 89 17.95 -20.05 -1.40
N ARG A 90 16.72 -19.55 -1.58
CA ARG A 90 16.42 -18.14 -1.83
C ARG A 90 15.95 -17.41 -0.58
N ASP A 91 15.38 -18.13 0.38
CA ASP A 91 14.95 -17.62 1.68
C ASP A 91 16.17 -17.41 2.60
N ILE A 92 17.02 -16.48 2.18
CA ILE A 92 18.22 -16.08 2.90
C ILE A 92 17.89 -14.78 3.63
N GLN A 93 18.07 -14.79 4.95
CA GLN A 93 18.00 -13.58 5.75
C GLN A 93 19.26 -12.74 5.51
N LEU A 94 19.08 -11.56 4.93
CA LEU A 94 20.16 -10.60 4.70
C LEU A 94 20.01 -9.44 5.69
N GLN A 95 21.08 -9.16 6.43
CA GLN A 95 21.17 -7.98 7.27
C GLN A 95 21.70 -6.82 6.44
N ILE A 96 20.86 -5.82 6.18
CA ILE A 96 21.23 -4.60 5.48
C ILE A 96 21.29 -3.47 6.50
N VAL A 97 22.45 -2.83 6.62
CA VAL A 97 22.63 -1.65 7.48
C VAL A 97 22.39 -0.41 6.62
N MET A 98 21.36 0.37 6.96
CA MET A 98 21.03 1.62 6.27
C MET A 98 21.08 2.80 7.23
N PRO A 99 21.48 4.00 6.78
CA PRO A 99 21.40 5.22 7.57
C PRO A 99 19.96 5.57 7.93
N MET A 100 19.79 6.21 9.09
CA MET A 100 18.50 6.72 9.56
C MET A 100 17.93 7.73 8.54
N GLY A 101 16.64 7.59 8.20
CA GLY A 101 15.97 8.40 7.18
C GLY A 101 15.71 7.68 5.85
N LEU A 102 16.36 6.53 5.59
CA LEU A 102 16.00 5.64 4.47
C LEU A 102 14.98 4.56 4.87
N VAL A 103 14.69 4.44 6.16
CA VAL A 103 13.65 3.56 6.70
C VAL A 103 12.45 4.42 7.04
N GLU A 104 11.37 4.27 6.28
CA GLU A 104 10.13 5.04 6.46
C GLU A 104 9.21 4.48 7.56
N VAL A 105 9.58 3.34 8.14
CA VAL A 105 8.77 2.63 9.15
C VAL A 105 9.31 2.92 10.55
N PRO A 106 8.44 3.19 11.54
CA PRO A 106 8.86 3.34 12.93
C PRO A 106 9.49 2.05 13.44
N LEU A 107 10.71 2.15 13.95
CA LEU A 107 11.48 1.01 14.45
C LEU A 107 11.33 0.89 15.97
N THR A 108 10.84 -0.25 16.44
CA THR A 108 10.90 -0.68 17.85
C THR A 108 12.10 -1.60 18.13
N GLY A 109 12.76 -2.07 17.06
CA GLY A 109 13.94 -2.96 17.13
C GLY A 109 13.58 -4.44 17.05
N HIS A 110 12.31 -4.76 16.80
CA HIS A 110 11.84 -6.13 16.60
C HIS A 110 11.70 -6.46 15.11
N ILE A 111 11.97 -7.71 14.73
CA ILE A 111 11.82 -8.19 13.34
C ILE A 111 10.36 -8.03 12.85
N SER A 112 9.39 -8.06 13.77
CA SER A 112 7.97 -7.82 13.46
C SER A 112 7.69 -6.46 12.84
N ASP A 113 8.54 -5.46 13.10
CA ASP A 113 8.38 -4.11 12.52
C ASP A 113 8.49 -4.16 10.99
N PHE A 114 9.18 -5.16 10.45
CA PHE A 114 9.43 -5.31 9.02
C PHE A 114 8.44 -6.23 8.31
N ALA A 115 7.47 -6.82 9.02
CA ALA A 115 6.54 -7.80 8.44
C ALA A 115 5.70 -7.24 7.28
N SER A 116 5.40 -5.94 7.30
CA SER A 116 4.65 -5.25 6.24
C SER A 116 5.54 -4.32 5.40
N THR A 117 6.84 -4.57 5.35
CA THR A 117 7.81 -3.68 4.67
C THR A 117 8.40 -4.35 3.44
N VAL A 118 8.72 -3.53 2.43
CA VAL A 118 9.30 -3.97 1.17
C VAL A 118 10.54 -3.13 0.88
N LEU A 119 11.61 -3.77 0.43
CA LEU A 119 12.83 -3.09 -0.01
C LEU A 119 12.63 -2.59 -1.45
N ILE A 120 12.74 -1.27 -1.65
CA ILE A 120 12.57 -0.63 -2.95
C ILE A 120 13.91 -0.04 -3.40
N ARG A 121 14.20 -0.11 -4.70
CA ARG A 121 15.39 0.55 -5.27
C ARG A 121 15.23 2.06 -5.19
N ARG A 122 16.31 2.74 -4.75
CA ARG A 122 16.37 4.19 -4.61
C ARG A 122 15.99 4.94 -5.90
N GLU A 123 16.43 4.47 -7.06
CA GLU A 123 16.16 5.07 -8.37
C GLU A 123 14.65 5.28 -8.63
N ILE A 124 13.83 4.30 -8.23
CA ILE A 124 12.38 4.35 -8.44
C ILE A 124 11.76 5.48 -7.62
N VAL A 125 12.20 5.63 -6.36
CA VAL A 125 11.72 6.70 -5.48
C VAL A 125 12.16 8.07 -5.98
N GLU A 126 13.39 8.19 -6.46
CA GLU A 126 13.91 9.43 -7.04
C GLU A 126 13.16 9.84 -8.31
N ASP A 127 12.80 8.88 -9.16
CA ASP A 127 12.07 9.16 -10.39
C ASP A 127 10.63 9.61 -10.10
N ILE A 128 9.96 8.98 -9.14
CA ILE A 128 8.64 9.44 -8.66
C ILE A 128 8.75 10.85 -8.07
N ASN A 129 9.79 11.12 -7.28
CA ASN A 129 9.99 12.45 -6.69
C ASN A 129 10.21 13.54 -7.75
N LYS A 130 10.93 13.24 -8.84
CA LYS A 130 11.06 14.18 -9.97
C LYS A 130 9.71 14.46 -10.62
N GLU A 131 8.87 13.45 -10.80
CA GLU A 131 7.53 13.63 -11.36
C GLU A 131 6.63 14.47 -10.44
N VAL A 132 6.69 14.22 -9.13
CA VAL A 132 5.99 15.01 -8.11
C VAL A 132 6.46 16.46 -8.11
N GLN A 133 7.77 16.71 -8.21
CA GLN A 133 8.31 18.07 -8.31
C GLN A 133 7.81 18.79 -9.57
N ALA A 134 7.86 18.13 -10.73
CA ALA A 134 7.37 18.70 -11.98
C ALA A 134 5.86 19.00 -11.93
N ALA A 135 5.07 18.14 -11.29
CA ALA A 135 3.65 18.40 -11.04
C ALA A 135 3.44 19.58 -10.07
N GLY A 136 4.28 19.69 -9.05
CA GLY A 136 4.30 20.81 -8.10
C GLY A 136 4.59 22.15 -8.79
N GLU A 137 5.59 22.19 -9.66
CA GLU A 137 5.93 23.39 -10.44
C GLU A 137 4.77 23.83 -11.34
N LYS A 138 4.12 22.88 -12.04
CA LYS A 138 2.92 23.16 -12.84
C LYS A 138 1.79 23.72 -11.98
N LYS A 139 1.57 23.17 -10.79
CA LYS A 139 0.56 23.67 -9.84
C LYS A 139 0.87 25.10 -9.39
N ILE A 140 2.12 25.40 -9.04
CA ILE A 140 2.54 26.74 -8.63
C ILE A 140 2.38 27.74 -9.79
N ALA A 141 2.79 27.36 -11.00
CA ALA A 141 2.62 28.19 -12.19
C ALA A 141 1.13 28.51 -12.45
N ALA A 142 0.25 27.52 -12.37
CA ALA A 142 -1.19 27.72 -12.48
C ALA A 142 -1.76 28.61 -11.35
N MET A 143 -1.25 28.46 -10.13
CA MET A 143 -1.67 29.31 -9.00
C MET A 143 -1.27 30.77 -9.22
N ASN A 144 -0.08 31.02 -9.77
CA ASN A 144 0.39 32.35 -10.12
C ASN A 144 -0.43 32.99 -11.23
N THR A 145 -0.77 32.23 -12.29
CA THR A 145 -1.62 32.75 -13.37
C THR A 145 -3.01 33.11 -12.85
N VAL A 146 -3.64 32.25 -12.04
CA VAL A 146 -4.94 32.53 -11.42
C VAL A 146 -4.88 33.79 -10.54
N THR A 147 -3.81 33.97 -9.78
CA THR A 147 -3.62 35.14 -8.92
C THR A 147 -3.50 36.42 -9.75
N ASN A 148 -2.73 36.38 -10.85
CA ASN A 148 -2.62 37.49 -11.79
C ASN A 148 -3.96 37.82 -12.46
N TYR A 149 -4.71 36.81 -12.90
CA TYR A 149 -6.05 37.01 -13.46
C TYR A 149 -7.00 37.65 -12.47
N ARG A 150 -6.98 37.24 -11.20
CA ARG A 150 -7.79 37.89 -10.15
C ARG A 150 -7.42 39.35 -9.97
N HIS A 151 -6.13 39.69 -9.99
CA HIS A 151 -5.68 41.07 -9.89
C HIS A 151 -6.17 41.92 -11.06
N VAL A 152 -5.98 41.44 -12.29
CA VAL A 152 -6.44 42.11 -13.51
C VAL A 152 -7.97 42.26 -13.51
N ASN A 153 -8.71 41.20 -13.17
CA ASN A 153 -10.17 41.24 -13.13
C ASN A 153 -10.67 42.27 -12.11
N LYS A 154 -10.08 42.31 -10.91
CA LYS A 154 -10.43 43.31 -9.88
C LYS A 154 -10.17 44.74 -10.34
N LEU A 155 -9.07 44.98 -11.06
CA LEU A 155 -8.76 46.28 -11.64
C LEU A 155 -9.77 46.67 -12.73
N LYS A 156 -10.15 45.73 -13.60
CA LYS A 156 -11.19 45.95 -14.63
C LYS A 156 -12.57 46.18 -14.04
N GLU A 157 -12.96 45.44 -13.01
CA GLU A 157 -14.20 45.68 -12.27
C GLU A 157 -14.25 47.09 -11.68
N TRP A 158 -13.13 47.57 -11.14
CA TRP A 158 -13.01 48.93 -10.64
C TRP A 158 -13.12 49.97 -11.77
N GLU A 159 -12.43 49.79 -12.89
CA GLU A 159 -12.54 50.67 -14.07
C GLU A 159 -13.99 50.76 -14.57
N CYS A 160 -14.67 49.61 -14.72
CA CYS A 160 -16.08 49.57 -15.13
C CYS A 160 -16.97 50.31 -14.14
N ARG A 161 -16.73 50.16 -12.83
CA ARG A 161 -17.50 50.87 -11.80
C ARG A 161 -17.26 52.38 -11.87
N LYS A 162 -16.01 52.81 -12.09
CA LYS A 162 -15.65 54.21 -12.27
C LYS A 162 -16.40 54.82 -13.46
N LEU A 163 -16.31 54.19 -14.64
CA LEU A 163 -16.99 54.67 -15.85
C LEU A 163 -18.51 54.71 -15.68
N ARG A 164 -19.10 53.73 -14.98
CA ARG A 164 -20.53 53.74 -14.67
C ARG A 164 -20.93 54.94 -13.80
N MET A 165 -20.15 55.25 -12.76
CA MET A 165 -20.39 56.43 -11.92
C MET A 165 -20.23 57.74 -12.71
N GLU A 166 -19.25 57.82 -13.62
CA GLU A 166 -19.09 58.99 -14.51
C GLU A 166 -20.30 59.15 -15.45
N CYS A 167 -20.82 58.07 -16.02
CA CYS A 167 -22.04 58.10 -16.83
C CYS A 167 -23.26 58.56 -16.00
N GLU A 168 -23.43 58.04 -14.79
CA GLU A 168 -24.50 58.45 -13.88
C GLU A 168 -24.40 59.93 -13.50
N ASP A 169 -23.19 60.43 -13.22
CA ASP A 169 -22.96 61.85 -12.93
C ASP A 169 -23.28 62.75 -14.13
N LEU A 170 -22.88 62.37 -15.34
CA LEU A 170 -23.25 63.07 -16.56
C LEU A 170 -24.76 63.06 -16.81
N GLN A 171 -25.43 61.93 -16.57
CA GLN A 171 -26.89 61.82 -16.67
C GLN A 171 -27.58 62.75 -15.66
N ASN A 172 -27.07 62.82 -14.43
CA ASN A 172 -27.58 63.71 -13.40
C ASN A 172 -27.38 65.19 -13.77
N LYS A 173 -26.21 65.54 -14.34
CA LYS A 173 -25.96 66.88 -14.86
C LYS A 173 -26.94 67.27 -15.96
N ILE A 174 -27.21 66.37 -16.91
CA ILE A 174 -28.22 66.60 -17.96
C ILE A 174 -29.60 66.81 -17.34
N ASN A 175 -30.03 65.90 -16.45
CA ASN A 175 -31.31 66.00 -15.75
C ASN A 175 -31.44 67.31 -14.96
N ASN A 176 -30.35 67.77 -14.35
CA ASN A 176 -30.33 69.05 -13.63
C ASN A 176 -30.50 70.21 -14.60
N ILE A 177 -29.77 70.24 -15.71
CA ILE A 177 -29.90 71.28 -16.74
C ILE A 177 -31.34 71.31 -17.30
N GLU A 178 -31.94 70.16 -17.60
CA GLU A 178 -33.32 70.07 -18.10
C GLU A 178 -34.36 70.56 -17.08
N LYS A 179 -34.11 70.37 -15.77
CA LYS A 179 -35.01 70.79 -14.69
C LYS A 179 -34.84 72.25 -14.28
N VAL A 180 -33.73 72.90 -14.64
CA VAL A 180 -33.50 74.31 -14.35
C VAL A 180 -34.46 75.16 -15.17
N LYS A 181 -35.43 75.77 -14.49
CA LYS A 181 -36.28 76.80 -15.08
C LYS A 181 -35.50 78.10 -15.16
N VAL A 182 -35.29 78.60 -16.38
CA VAL A 182 -34.62 79.89 -16.62
C VAL A 182 -35.53 81.01 -16.10
N THR A 183 -35.22 81.54 -14.92
CA THR A 183 -35.86 82.73 -14.37
C THR A 183 -35.35 83.98 -15.08
N VAL A 184 -36.08 85.09 -14.98
CA VAL A 184 -35.73 86.37 -15.62
C VAL A 184 -34.34 86.85 -15.18
N GLU A 185 -33.98 86.62 -13.92
CA GLU A 185 -32.66 86.92 -13.34
C GLU A 185 -31.54 86.11 -14.00
N VAL A 186 -31.73 84.80 -14.23
CA VAL A 186 -30.75 83.94 -14.91
C VAL A 186 -30.56 84.35 -16.37
N LYS A 187 -31.63 84.79 -17.06
CA LYS A 187 -31.54 85.29 -18.44
C LYS A 187 -30.79 86.62 -18.53
N GLN A 188 -30.91 87.46 -17.51
CA GLN A 188 -30.21 88.74 -17.45
C GLN A 188 -28.73 88.55 -17.10
N TYR A 189 -28.43 87.59 -16.22
CA TYR A 189 -27.07 87.12 -15.93
C TYR A 189 -26.36 86.56 -17.16
N LEU A 190 -27.03 85.72 -17.97
CA LEU A 190 -26.45 85.16 -19.21
C LEU A 190 -26.22 86.20 -20.32
N LYS A 191 -26.90 87.36 -20.29
CA LYS A 191 -26.76 88.42 -21.29
C LYS A 191 -25.54 89.31 -21.06
N ASP A 192 -25.22 89.59 -19.80
CA ASP A 192 -24.07 90.39 -19.40
C ASP A 192 -23.22 89.59 -18.37
N PRO A 193 -22.45 88.59 -18.83
CA PRO A 193 -21.66 87.73 -17.94
C PRO A 193 -20.60 88.51 -17.16
N ASP A 194 -20.12 89.62 -17.71
CA ASP A 194 -19.03 90.44 -17.13
C ASP A 194 -19.47 91.25 -15.90
N LYS A 195 -20.77 91.44 -15.67
CA LYS A 195 -21.27 92.26 -14.56
C LYS A 195 -21.43 91.49 -13.25
N TYR A 196 -21.50 90.17 -13.34
CA TYR A 196 -21.62 89.24 -12.20
C TYR A 196 -20.43 88.26 -12.13
N SER A 197 -19.44 88.41 -13.02
CA SER A 197 -18.22 87.61 -13.04
C SER A 197 -17.31 87.94 -11.86
N GLU A 198 -17.26 89.20 -11.41
CA GLU A 198 -16.47 89.60 -10.23
C GLU A 198 -16.94 88.91 -8.95
N ASP A 199 -18.24 88.92 -8.66
CA ASP A 199 -18.81 88.24 -7.49
C ASP A 199 -18.59 86.71 -7.54
N ILE A 200 -18.65 86.11 -8.73
CA ILE A 200 -18.45 84.66 -8.92
C ILE A 200 -16.97 84.29 -8.95
N LEU A 201 -16.08 85.18 -9.42
CA LEU A 201 -14.63 85.01 -9.34
C LEU A 201 -14.16 85.14 -7.89
N GLU A 202 -14.73 86.03 -7.09
CA GLU A 202 -14.47 86.07 -5.64
C GLU A 202 -14.95 84.79 -4.96
N ILE A 203 -16.20 84.37 -5.17
CA ILE A 203 -16.74 83.13 -4.57
C ILE A 203 -15.96 81.89 -5.04
N ASN A 204 -15.59 81.80 -6.32
CA ASN A 204 -14.80 80.70 -6.85
C ASN A 204 -13.35 80.76 -6.37
N SER A 205 -12.75 81.93 -6.24
CA SER A 205 -11.40 82.06 -5.68
C SER A 205 -11.38 81.65 -4.20
N ASP A 206 -12.40 82.02 -3.42
CA ASP A 206 -12.57 81.59 -2.03
C ASP A 206 -12.84 80.08 -1.89
N LEU A 207 -13.57 79.49 -2.84
CA LEU A 207 -13.76 78.03 -2.91
C LEU A 207 -12.48 77.31 -3.31
N ILE A 208 -11.75 77.83 -4.31
CA ILE A 208 -10.47 77.28 -4.77
C ILE A 208 -9.42 77.38 -3.66
N ASN A 209 -9.36 78.51 -2.96
CA ASN A 209 -8.46 78.70 -1.82
C ASN A 209 -8.79 77.75 -0.68
N ARG A 210 -10.07 77.61 -0.30
CA ARG A 210 -10.49 76.62 0.71
C ARG A 210 -10.16 75.18 0.31
N VAL A 211 -10.34 74.84 -0.96
CA VAL A 211 -9.99 73.50 -1.48
C VAL A 211 -8.48 73.30 -1.49
N SER A 212 -7.70 74.32 -1.86
CA SER A 212 -6.24 74.27 -1.83
C SER A 212 -5.71 74.09 -0.40
N GLU A 213 -6.24 74.84 0.57
CA GLU A 213 -5.92 74.70 1.99
C GLU A 213 -6.27 73.31 2.54
N GLN A 214 -7.40 72.73 2.10
CA GLN A 214 -7.76 71.35 2.44
C GLN A 214 -6.77 70.34 1.86
N TYR A 215 -6.36 70.49 0.58
CA TYR A 215 -5.37 69.61 -0.03
C TYR A 215 -3.99 69.76 0.60
N GLU A 216 -3.57 70.97 0.96
CA GLU A 216 -2.33 71.22 1.70
C GLU A 216 -2.36 70.57 3.09
N SER A 217 -3.49 70.67 3.79
CA SER A 217 -3.69 69.99 5.08
C SER A 217 -3.62 68.46 4.94
N ILE A 218 -4.23 67.90 3.89
CA ILE A 218 -4.17 66.47 3.60
C ILE A 218 -2.74 66.04 3.24
N LEU A 219 -2.05 66.79 2.38
CA LEU A 219 -0.66 66.50 1.99
C LEU A 219 0.29 66.57 3.19
N SER A 220 0.11 67.55 4.08
CA SER A 220 0.81 67.65 5.36
C SER A 220 0.55 66.41 6.24
N SER A 221 -0.71 65.98 6.36
CA SER A 221 -1.09 64.79 7.13
C SER A 221 -0.56 63.48 6.53
N LEU A 222 -0.41 63.41 5.20
CA LEU A 222 0.17 62.25 4.52
C LEU A 222 1.70 62.26 4.65
N ALA A 223 2.34 63.41 4.53
CA ALA A 223 3.78 63.56 4.71
C ALA A 223 4.22 63.18 6.13
N THR A 224 3.43 63.55 7.15
CA THR A 224 3.68 63.13 8.54
C THR A 224 3.51 61.62 8.71
N LYS A 225 2.43 61.02 8.17
CA LYS A 225 2.25 59.55 8.17
C LYS A 225 3.37 58.80 7.46
N ILE A 226 3.88 59.31 6.33
CA ILE A 226 5.01 58.71 5.62
C ILE A 226 6.25 58.71 6.51
N LYS A 227 6.57 59.84 7.16
CA LYS A 227 7.70 59.94 8.09
C LYS A 227 7.57 58.96 9.26
N GLU A 228 6.38 58.84 9.86
CA GLU A 228 6.12 57.87 10.93
C GLU A 228 6.33 56.42 10.47
N VAL A 229 5.90 56.08 9.25
CA VAL A 229 6.10 54.75 8.68
C VAL A 229 7.58 54.48 8.39
N GLU A 230 8.32 55.47 7.87
CA GLU A 230 9.77 55.36 7.66
C GLU A 230 10.53 55.14 8.97
N GLU A 231 10.15 55.83 10.05
CA GLU A 231 10.72 55.60 11.38
C GLU A 231 10.41 54.20 11.90
N LYS A 232 9.16 53.73 11.77
CA LYS A 232 8.78 52.35 12.13
C LYS A 232 9.59 51.31 11.35
N ILE A 233 9.81 51.54 10.04
CA ILE A 233 10.65 50.66 9.21
C ILE A 233 12.09 50.67 9.72
N LYS A 234 12.65 51.83 10.07
CA LYS A 234 14.02 51.92 10.62
C LYS A 234 14.15 51.18 11.96
N ILE A 235 13.16 51.30 12.84
CA ILE A 235 13.13 50.57 14.12
C ILE A 235 13.07 49.06 13.87
N LYS A 236 12.14 48.59 13.02
CA LYS A 236 12.02 47.16 12.69
C LYS A 236 13.28 46.59 12.03
N LYS A 237 13.96 47.37 11.17
CA LYS A 237 15.25 46.96 10.60
C LYS A 237 16.34 46.81 11.66
N LYS A 238 16.35 47.65 12.70
CA LYS A 238 17.29 47.52 13.83
C LYS A 238 16.97 46.30 14.69
N GLU A 239 15.69 46.03 14.96
CA GLU A 239 15.24 44.83 15.69
C GLU A 239 15.61 43.55 14.95
N ASN A 240 15.37 43.49 13.64
CA ASN A 240 15.73 42.32 12.83
C ASN A 240 17.25 42.06 12.86
N LYS A 241 18.07 43.10 12.76
CA LYS A 241 19.53 42.95 12.87
C LYS A 241 19.96 42.38 14.22
N LYS A 242 19.35 42.83 15.33
CA LYS A 242 19.62 42.26 16.66
C LYS A 242 19.24 40.79 16.73
N LEU A 243 18.08 40.41 16.18
CA LEU A 243 17.66 39.01 16.12
C LEU A 243 18.61 38.17 15.26
N ASP A 244 19.11 38.70 14.14
CA ASP A 244 20.10 38.03 13.30
C ASP A 244 21.40 37.80 14.08
N ASP A 245 21.87 38.80 14.84
CA ASP A 245 23.06 38.69 15.71
C ASP A 245 22.84 37.65 16.82
N ASP A 246 21.66 37.65 17.46
CA ASP A 246 21.29 36.68 18.50
C ASP A 246 21.24 35.24 17.93
N ILE A 247 20.72 35.07 16.72
CA ILE A 247 20.71 33.77 16.03
C ILE A 247 22.13 33.28 15.75
N ILE A 248 23.04 34.17 15.35
CA ILE A 248 24.43 33.82 15.09
C ILE A 248 25.11 33.39 16.40
N ASN A 249 24.92 34.15 17.48
CA ASN A 249 25.47 33.80 18.79
C ASN A 249 24.94 32.44 19.27
N LEU A 250 23.63 32.21 19.19
CA LEU A 250 23.03 30.94 19.60
C LEU A 250 23.54 29.75 18.78
N LYS A 251 23.83 29.96 17.48
CA LYS A 251 24.45 28.93 16.63
C LYS A 251 25.87 28.62 17.06
N CYS A 252 26.66 29.64 17.43
CA CYS A 252 27.99 29.44 17.98
C CYS A 252 27.92 28.65 19.29
N ASP A 253 27.04 29.03 20.22
CA ASP A 253 26.87 28.35 21.50
C ASP A 253 26.46 26.88 21.33
N VAL A 254 25.50 26.60 20.43
CA VAL A 254 25.10 25.22 20.11
C VAL A 254 26.26 24.45 19.50
N SER A 255 27.04 25.07 18.61
CA SER A 255 28.20 24.43 17.99
C SER A 255 29.27 24.07 19.04
N GLU A 256 29.55 24.98 19.98
CA GLU A 256 30.48 24.76 21.08
C GLU A 256 30.00 23.64 22.00
N GLN A 257 28.73 23.67 22.41
CA GLN A 257 28.13 22.59 23.19
C GLN A 257 28.17 21.25 22.46
N THR A 258 27.96 21.21 21.14
CA THR A 258 28.08 19.96 20.38
C THR A 258 29.52 19.44 20.30
N LEU A 259 30.53 20.32 20.34
CA LEU A 259 31.94 19.94 20.39
C LEU A 259 32.34 19.39 21.77
N GLU A 260 31.80 19.98 22.85
CA GLU A 260 32.07 19.53 24.22
C GLU A 260 31.33 18.23 24.61
N ARG A 261 30.31 17.84 23.84
CA ARG A 261 29.54 16.61 24.09
C ARG A 261 30.35 15.37 23.74
N ASP A 262 30.63 14.57 24.76
CA ASP A 262 31.08 13.19 24.61
C ASP A 262 29.88 12.29 24.26
N LEU A 263 29.62 12.16 22.96
CA LEU A 263 28.49 11.40 22.43
C LEU A 263 28.54 9.92 22.79
N ASP A 264 29.72 9.37 23.06
CA ASP A 264 29.88 7.96 23.40
C ASP A 264 29.59 7.72 24.89
N PHE A 265 30.05 8.62 25.76
CA PHE A 265 29.65 8.60 27.17
C PHE A 265 28.13 8.80 27.37
N GLU A 266 27.49 9.67 26.59
CA GLU A 266 26.03 9.86 26.65
C GLU A 266 25.26 8.60 26.24
N LYS A 267 25.71 7.90 25.17
CA LYS A 267 25.11 6.63 24.73
C LYS A 267 25.25 5.55 25.79
N ASP A 268 26.44 5.41 26.39
CA ASP A 268 26.69 4.44 27.46
C ASP A 268 25.77 4.68 28.66
N MET A 269 25.62 5.95 29.07
CA MET A 269 24.69 6.34 30.12
C MET A 269 23.23 6.05 29.77
N GLU A 270 22.84 6.20 28.50
CA GLU A 270 21.49 5.87 28.04
C GLU A 270 21.23 4.36 28.02
N GLU A 271 22.21 3.56 27.59
CA GLU A 271 22.16 2.11 27.66
C GLU A 271 22.03 1.63 29.10
N ASP A 272 22.80 2.20 30.02
CA ASP A 272 22.73 1.85 31.44
C ASP A 272 21.37 2.19 32.05
N LYS A 273 20.78 3.34 31.69
CA LYS A 273 19.40 3.68 32.08
C LYS A 273 18.39 2.69 31.52
N ARG A 274 18.53 2.27 30.25
CA ARG A 274 17.66 1.25 29.63
C ARG A 274 17.79 -0.10 30.31
N LYS A 275 19.03 -0.56 30.60
CA LYS A 275 19.31 -1.80 31.33
C LYS A 275 18.67 -1.78 32.72
N ARG A 276 18.81 -0.65 33.45
CA ARG A 276 18.16 -0.46 34.76
C ARG A 276 16.62 -0.50 34.65
N MET A 277 16.04 0.18 33.67
CA MET A 277 14.59 0.17 33.45
C MET A 277 14.07 -1.24 33.13
N ALA A 278 14.75 -1.96 32.23
CA ALA A 278 14.39 -3.33 31.88
C ALA A 278 14.45 -4.27 33.09
N ALA A 279 15.46 -4.12 33.95
CA ALA A 279 15.57 -4.88 35.19
C ALA A 279 14.40 -4.60 36.15
N ILE A 280 13.99 -3.33 36.28
CA ILE A 280 12.82 -2.93 37.11
C ILE A 280 11.53 -3.56 36.56
N VAL A 281 11.32 -3.50 35.24
CA VAL A 281 10.13 -4.09 34.59
C VAL A 281 10.11 -5.61 34.79
N LYS A 282 11.22 -6.30 34.56
CA LYS A 282 11.33 -7.75 34.75
C LYS A 282 11.06 -8.15 36.21
N ARG A 283 11.60 -7.39 37.16
CA ARG A 283 11.31 -7.60 38.59
C ARG A 283 9.82 -7.43 38.89
N SER A 284 9.17 -6.40 38.35
CA SER A 284 7.73 -6.16 38.52
C SER A 284 6.87 -7.31 37.97
N GLN A 285 7.23 -7.84 36.79
CA GLN A 285 6.56 -9.00 36.20
C GLN A 285 6.71 -10.25 37.05
N LEU A 286 7.92 -10.55 37.54
CA LEU A 286 8.17 -11.69 38.42
C LEU A 286 7.37 -11.59 39.72
N VAL A 287 7.30 -10.39 40.32
CA VAL A 287 6.48 -10.16 41.52
C VAL A 287 5.00 -10.44 41.24
N ARG A 288 4.47 -10.02 40.09
CA ARG A 288 3.08 -10.34 39.70
C ARG A 288 2.85 -11.84 39.51
N GLN A 289 3.79 -12.54 38.89
CA GLN A 289 3.70 -14.00 38.72
C GLN A 289 3.73 -14.73 40.06
N ILE A 290 4.61 -14.33 40.98
CA ILE A 290 4.67 -14.88 42.35
C ILE A 290 3.35 -14.62 43.08
N GLN A 291 2.79 -13.41 42.97
CA GLN A 291 1.50 -13.09 43.57
C GLN A 291 0.35 -13.94 43.00
N GLN A 292 0.34 -14.19 41.70
CA GLN A 292 -0.67 -15.04 41.07
C GLN A 292 -0.52 -16.49 41.50
N ALA A 293 0.69 -17.05 41.44
CA ALA A 293 0.97 -18.40 41.90
C ALA A 293 0.65 -18.59 43.40
N HIS A 294 0.85 -17.56 44.22
CA HIS A 294 0.44 -17.59 45.62
C HIS A 294 -1.09 -17.64 45.75
N LYS A 295 -1.83 -16.83 44.99
CA LYS A 295 -3.31 -16.90 44.98
C LYS A 295 -3.81 -18.28 44.59
N ASP A 296 -3.25 -18.85 43.53
CA ASP A 296 -3.64 -20.18 43.04
C ASP A 296 -3.34 -21.26 44.09
N ASN A 297 -2.19 -21.19 44.76
CA ASN A 297 -1.87 -22.08 45.89
C ASN A 297 -2.84 -21.92 47.06
N MET A 298 -3.28 -20.69 47.38
CA MET A 298 -4.28 -20.48 48.42
C MET A 298 -5.62 -21.12 48.04
N VAL A 299 -6.07 -20.96 46.79
CA VAL A 299 -7.30 -21.60 46.29
C VAL A 299 -7.18 -23.12 46.41
N LEU A 300 -6.08 -23.71 45.93
CA LEU A 300 -5.85 -25.15 46.02
C LEU A 300 -5.79 -25.65 47.48
N GLN A 301 -5.18 -24.89 48.39
CA GLN A 301 -5.21 -25.22 49.82
C GLN A 301 -6.63 -25.22 50.38
N THR A 302 -7.44 -24.21 50.04
CA THR A 302 -8.84 -24.17 50.50
C THR A 302 -9.68 -25.32 49.92
N GLU A 303 -9.48 -25.68 48.66
CA GLU A 303 -10.15 -26.83 48.03
C GLU A 303 -9.73 -28.14 48.69
N LEU A 304 -8.45 -28.30 49.00
CA LEU A 304 -7.92 -29.45 49.70
C LEU A 304 -8.53 -29.57 51.10
N GLU A 305 -8.65 -28.46 51.84
CA GLU A 305 -9.33 -28.42 53.14
C GLU A 305 -10.81 -28.81 53.02
N LEU A 306 -11.52 -28.29 52.01
CA LEU A 306 -12.91 -28.67 51.74
C LEU A 306 -13.06 -30.15 51.39
N LEU A 307 -12.15 -30.71 50.60
CA LEU A 307 -12.13 -32.14 50.29
C LEU A 307 -11.81 -32.99 51.52
N ARG A 308 -10.87 -32.54 52.38
CA ARG A 308 -10.64 -33.18 53.68
C ARG A 308 -11.93 -33.21 54.50
N LEU A 309 -12.64 -32.09 54.62
CA LEU A 309 -13.92 -32.03 55.34
C LEU A 309 -14.98 -32.97 54.74
N LYS A 310 -15.00 -33.20 53.42
CA LYS A 310 -15.88 -34.18 52.77
C LYS A 310 -15.50 -35.63 53.04
N THR A 311 -14.21 -35.92 53.21
CA THR A 311 -13.70 -37.30 53.29
C THR A 311 -13.55 -37.78 54.73
N TYR A 312 -13.41 -36.87 55.70
CA TYR A 312 -13.49 -37.22 57.11
C TYR A 312 -14.96 -37.41 57.52
N PRO A 313 -15.35 -38.59 58.04
CA PRO A 313 -16.70 -38.78 58.56
C PRO A 313 -16.89 -37.86 59.77
N THR A 314 -17.71 -36.82 59.59
CA THR A 314 -18.20 -36.03 60.72
C THR A 314 -19.16 -36.91 61.52
N LEU A 315 -18.70 -37.39 62.68
CA LEU A 315 -19.53 -38.05 63.68
C LEU A 315 -20.67 -37.10 64.07
N LYS A 316 -21.85 -37.24 63.43
CA LYS A 316 -23.06 -36.54 63.84
C LYS A 316 -23.54 -37.15 65.16
N TYR A 317 -23.23 -36.48 66.27
CA TYR A 317 -23.82 -36.78 67.56
C TYR A 317 -25.32 -36.46 67.50
N LYS A 318 -26.19 -37.48 67.46
CA LYS A 318 -27.63 -37.30 67.67
C LYS A 318 -27.85 -37.02 69.16
N SER A 319 -28.09 -35.77 69.52
CA SER A 319 -28.70 -35.44 70.81
C SER A 319 -30.21 -35.67 70.71
N ASN A 320 -30.69 -36.79 71.25
CA ASN A 320 -32.07 -36.86 71.73
C ASN A 320 -32.08 -36.26 73.15
N ILE A 321 -32.86 -35.17 73.30
CA ILE A 321 -33.37 -34.46 74.50
C ILE A 321 -33.25 -32.96 74.25
#